data_AF-A0A432ZYM3-F1
#
_entry.id   AF-A0A432ZYM3-F1
#
_cell.length_a   1.000
_cell.length_b   1.000
_cell.length_c   1.000
_cell.angle_alpha   90.00
_cell.angle_beta   90.00
_cell.angle_gamma   90.00
#
_symmetry.space_group_name_H-M   'P 1'
#
loop_
_entity.id
_entity.type
_entity.pdbx_description
1 polymer ?
#
loop_
_entity_poly.entity_id
_entity_poly.type
_entity_poly.pdbx_seq_one_letter_code
_entity_poly.pdbx_strand_id
1 'polypeptide(L)'
;MATQAISKELRLILQAQSNPKAQLGFLVDAAKLRSVYQWVVHMRDFDPALPLSKDMRDRGVTNIDLEVRFSGDFPHVPPYIRVIRPRLLRFIHGGGGHVTAGGSICMDLLTLGNANDRGWSSIYRMDAVLLQIKLALSSTDPRPARLDSARWNVEYTPREGMEAFIRVANDHGWRVPNGFREMFSK
;
A
#
# COMPACT_ATOMS: atom_id res chain seq x y z
N MET A 1 15.44 17.71 3.61
CA MET A 1 15.86 16.62 2.70
C MET A 1 14.65 15.77 2.27
N ALA A 2 13.81 15.28 3.20
CA ALA A 2 12.61 14.50 2.87
C ALA A 2 11.67 15.14 1.85
N THR A 3 11.24 16.39 2.06
CA THR A 3 10.36 17.10 1.11
C THR A 3 10.89 17.06 -0.33
N GLN A 4 12.19 17.28 -0.53
CA GLN A 4 12.82 17.27 -1.86
C GLN A 4 12.81 15.86 -2.48
N ALA A 5 13.14 14.83 -1.70
CA ALA A 5 13.10 13.44 -2.14
C ALA A 5 11.67 13.00 -2.52
N ILE A 6 10.69 13.28 -1.65
CA ILE A 6 9.27 12.95 -1.89
C ILE A 6 8.74 13.68 -3.12
N SER A 7 9.05 14.98 -3.25
CA SER A 7 8.61 15.79 -4.40
C SER A 7 9.25 15.33 -5.70
N LYS A 8 10.49 14.82 -5.65
CA LYS A 8 11.16 14.20 -6.80
C LYS A 8 10.43 12.94 -7.26
N GLU A 9 10.14 12.02 -6.34
CA GLU A 9 9.41 10.78 -6.65
C GLU A 9 8.01 11.07 -7.18
N LEU A 10 7.28 12.00 -6.54
CA LEU A 10 5.96 12.42 -7.00
C LEU A 10 6.00 12.96 -8.43
N ARG A 11 6.97 13.84 -8.75
CA ARG A 11 7.11 14.41 -10.09
C ARG A 11 7.37 13.34 -11.14
N LEU A 12 8.25 12.39 -10.85
CA LEU A 12 8.57 11.28 -11.76
C LEU A 12 7.32 10.43 -12.06
N ILE A 13 6.54 10.11 -11.03
CA ILE A 13 5.29 9.36 -11.20
C ILE A 13 4.25 10.16 -12.00
N LEU A 14 4.03 11.44 -11.67
CA LEU A 14 3.07 12.27 -12.38
C LEU A 14 3.47 12.48 -13.85
N GLN A 15 4.76 12.60 -14.14
CA GLN A 15 5.28 12.65 -15.51
C GLN A 15 5.07 11.33 -16.25
N ALA A 16 5.25 10.18 -15.59
CA ALA A 16 4.96 8.89 -16.21
C ALA A 16 3.45 8.73 -16.49
N GLN A 17 2.59 9.16 -15.56
CA GLN A 17 1.13 9.12 -15.70
C GLN A 17 0.58 10.02 -16.81
N SER A 18 1.29 11.08 -17.21
CA SER A 18 0.84 11.97 -18.28
C SER A 18 0.94 11.33 -19.66
N ASN A 19 1.69 10.21 -19.80
CA ASN A 19 1.73 9.41 -21.01
C ASN A 19 0.60 8.36 -20.99
N PRO A 20 -0.44 8.47 -21.83
CA PRO A 20 -1.54 7.50 -21.85
C PRO A 20 -1.12 6.08 -22.24
N LYS A 21 0.06 5.91 -22.85
CA LYS A 21 0.62 4.60 -23.19
C LYS A 21 1.34 3.94 -22.01
N ALA A 22 1.63 4.68 -20.94
CA ALA A 22 2.26 4.14 -19.75
C ALA A 22 1.25 3.30 -18.96
N GLN A 23 1.33 1.98 -19.10
CA GLN A 23 0.52 1.02 -18.36
C GLN A 23 1.08 0.81 -16.94
N LEU A 24 1.07 1.86 -16.12
CA LEU A 24 1.61 1.80 -14.75
C LEU A 24 0.81 0.85 -13.84
N GLY A 25 -0.46 0.64 -14.17
CA GLY A 25 -1.35 -0.18 -13.35
C GLY A 25 -1.79 0.49 -12.04
N PHE A 26 -1.42 1.75 -11.83
CA PHE A 26 -1.87 2.58 -10.72
C PHE A 26 -1.93 4.05 -11.14
N LEU A 27 -2.59 4.86 -10.33
CA LEU A 27 -2.68 6.31 -10.51
C LEU A 27 -2.61 7.02 -9.15
N VAL A 28 -1.65 7.93 -8.98
CA VAL A 28 -1.60 8.89 -7.87
C VAL A 28 -2.62 9.99 -8.14
N ASP A 29 -3.55 10.17 -7.21
CA ASP A 29 -4.61 11.18 -7.26
C ASP A 29 -4.06 12.54 -6.81
N ALA A 30 -3.61 13.33 -7.78
CA ALA A 30 -3.06 14.66 -7.54
C ALA A 30 -4.11 15.64 -6.96
N ALA A 31 -5.40 15.44 -7.22
CA ALA A 31 -6.45 16.32 -6.71
C ALA A 31 -6.67 16.16 -5.20
N LYS A 32 -6.29 15.01 -4.64
CA LYS A 32 -6.32 14.71 -3.20
C LYS A 32 -5.04 15.08 -2.46
N LEU A 33 -4.00 15.55 -3.13
CA LEU A 33 -2.75 15.97 -2.49
C LEU A 33 -2.96 17.28 -1.71
N ARG A 34 -3.19 17.15 -0.41
CA ARG A 34 -3.14 18.28 0.55
C ARG A 34 -1.73 18.56 1.06
N SER A 35 -0.88 17.54 1.06
CA SER A 35 0.52 17.59 1.46
C SER A 35 1.30 16.61 0.60
N VAL A 36 2.55 16.95 0.25
CA VAL A 36 3.43 16.01 -0.44
C VAL A 36 3.74 14.77 0.42
N TYR A 37 3.53 14.83 1.74
CA TYR A 37 3.77 13.72 2.68
C TYR A 37 2.63 12.70 2.74
N GLN A 38 1.53 12.89 2.02
CA GLN A 38 0.40 11.97 2.02
C GLN A 38 -0.19 11.84 0.62
N TRP A 39 -0.15 10.64 0.05
CA TRP A 39 -0.68 10.36 -1.30
C TRP A 39 -1.87 9.42 -1.22
N VAL A 40 -2.81 9.61 -2.14
CA VAL A 40 -3.85 8.61 -2.45
C VAL A 40 -3.49 7.98 -3.78
N VAL A 41 -3.42 6.64 -3.80
CA VAL A 41 -3.06 5.86 -4.99
C VAL A 41 -4.19 4.91 -5.33
N HIS A 42 -4.70 5.00 -6.55
CA HIS A 42 -5.67 4.06 -7.11
C HIS A 42 -4.91 2.92 -7.78
N MET A 43 -4.91 1.73 -7.21
CA MET A 43 -4.45 0.51 -7.88
C MET A 43 -5.57 0.02 -8.81
N ARG A 44 -5.27 -0.11 -10.10
CA ARG A 44 -6.25 -0.37 -11.17
C ARG A 44 -5.72 -1.42 -12.13
N ASP A 45 -6.46 -1.72 -13.20
CA ASP A 45 -5.96 -2.51 -14.33
C ASP A 45 -5.38 -3.88 -13.90
N PHE A 46 -6.06 -4.55 -12.98
CA PHE A 46 -5.73 -5.92 -12.58
C PHE A 46 -6.09 -6.89 -13.71
N ASP A 47 -5.34 -7.99 -13.83
CA ASP A 47 -5.65 -9.04 -14.81
C ASP A 47 -7.10 -9.53 -14.59
N PRO A 48 -7.98 -9.47 -15.61
CA PRO A 48 -9.38 -9.88 -15.50
C PRO A 48 -9.60 -11.32 -15.03
N ALA A 49 -8.62 -12.21 -15.22
CA ALA A 49 -8.65 -13.61 -14.80
C ALA A 49 -8.47 -13.80 -13.28
N LEU A 50 -7.98 -12.78 -12.56
CA LEU A 50 -7.76 -12.88 -11.12
C LEU A 50 -9.09 -13.01 -10.35
N PRO A 51 -9.14 -13.82 -9.28
CA PRO A 51 -10.28 -13.87 -8.37
C PRO A 51 -10.64 -12.49 -7.80
N LEU A 52 -9.62 -11.68 -7.47
CA LEU A 52 -9.80 -10.30 -7.03
C LEU A 52 -10.55 -9.45 -8.07
N SER A 53 -10.13 -9.52 -9.34
CA SER A 53 -10.76 -8.79 -10.43
C SER A 53 -12.22 -9.22 -10.64
N LYS A 54 -12.52 -10.50 -10.45
CA LYS A 54 -13.90 -11.00 -10.50
C LYS A 54 -14.74 -10.43 -9.36
N ASP A 55 -14.27 -10.50 -8.12
CA ASP A 55 -14.99 -9.92 -6.98
C ASP A 55 -15.23 -8.41 -7.15
N MET A 56 -14.21 -7.69 -7.65
CA MET A 56 -14.29 -6.26 -7.92
C MET A 56 -15.36 -5.94 -8.98
N ARG A 57 -15.41 -6.67 -10.10
CA ARG A 57 -16.46 -6.52 -11.11
C ARG A 57 -17.84 -6.84 -10.55
N ASP A 58 -17.98 -7.94 -9.81
CA ASP A 58 -19.25 -8.40 -9.22
C ASP A 58 -19.80 -7.37 -8.21
N ARG A 59 -18.96 -6.48 -7.67
CA ARG A 59 -19.33 -5.43 -6.69
C ARG A 59 -19.20 -4.00 -7.22
N GLY A 60 -18.93 -3.80 -8.51
CA GLY A 60 -18.77 -2.47 -9.11
C GLY A 60 -17.57 -1.67 -8.58
N VAL A 61 -16.56 -2.35 -8.04
CA VAL A 61 -15.32 -1.73 -7.56
C VAL A 61 -14.33 -1.61 -8.72
N THR A 62 -13.83 -0.41 -8.98
CA THR A 62 -12.90 -0.13 -10.09
C THR A 62 -11.43 -0.14 -9.68
N ASN A 63 -11.15 0.10 -8.40
CA ASN A 63 -9.79 0.28 -7.89
C ASN A 63 -9.67 -0.11 -6.42
N ILE A 64 -8.45 -0.47 -6.00
CA ILE A 64 -8.06 -0.54 -4.60
C ILE A 64 -7.34 0.78 -4.26
N ASP A 65 -7.93 1.56 -3.36
CA ASP A 65 -7.40 2.85 -2.93
C ASP A 65 -6.40 2.61 -1.82
N LEU A 66 -5.18 3.09 -2.00
CA LEU A 66 -4.14 3.07 -0.99
C LEU A 66 -3.87 4.49 -0.48
N GLU A 67 -3.45 4.56 0.77
CA GLU A 67 -2.83 5.73 1.36
C GLU A 67 -1.34 5.47 1.52
N VAL A 68 -0.51 6.41 1.08
CA VAL A 68 0.94 6.44 1.33
C VAL A 68 1.22 7.62 2.26
N ARG A 69 1.88 7.37 3.39
CA ARG A 69 2.34 8.42 4.32
C ARG A 69 3.86 8.38 4.44
N PHE A 70 4.48 9.54 4.39
CA PHE A 70 5.93 9.69 4.55
C PHE A 70 6.25 10.34 5.89
N SER A 71 7.36 9.95 6.51
CA SER A 71 7.91 10.66 7.69
C SER A 71 8.93 11.73 7.27
N GLY A 72 9.39 12.52 8.23
CA GLY A 72 10.47 13.49 8.04
C GLY A 72 11.83 12.86 7.69
N ASP A 73 11.96 11.55 7.86
CA ASP A 73 13.21 10.80 7.66
C ASP A 73 13.29 10.10 6.29
N PHE A 74 12.27 10.23 5.44
CA PHE A 74 12.34 9.74 4.07
C PHE A 74 13.51 10.41 3.31
N PRO A 75 14.31 9.69 2.49
CA PRO A 75 14.16 8.29 2.07
C PRO A 75 14.89 7.27 2.95
N HIS A 76 15.42 7.63 4.12
CA HIS A 76 16.15 6.69 4.98
C HIS A 76 15.23 5.72 5.72
N VAL A 77 13.98 6.13 5.96
CA VAL A 77 12.91 5.31 6.53
C VAL A 77 11.83 5.06 5.46
N PRO A 78 11.22 3.85 5.40
CA PRO A 78 10.18 3.56 4.43
C PRO A 78 8.94 4.44 4.61
N PRO A 79 8.16 4.66 3.54
CA PRO A 79 6.80 5.14 3.69
C PRO A 79 5.92 4.09 4.35
N TYR A 80 4.88 4.55 5.05
CA TYR A 80 3.79 3.68 5.48
C TYR A 80 2.72 3.60 4.40
N ILE A 81 2.30 2.38 4.04
CA ILE A 81 1.28 2.15 3.01
C ILE A 81 0.17 1.26 3.56
N ARG A 82 -1.08 1.67 3.32
CA ARG A 82 -2.28 0.90 3.66
C ARG A 82 -3.36 1.00 2.60
N VAL A 83 -4.24 0.02 2.57
CA VAL A 83 -5.53 0.07 1.89
C VAL A 83 -6.47 1.01 2.65
N ILE A 84 -7.17 1.88 1.92
CA ILE A 84 -8.32 2.66 2.37
C ILE A 84 -9.59 1.85 2.11
N ARG A 85 -9.76 1.36 0.86
CA ARG A 85 -10.90 0.56 0.41
C ARG A 85 -10.58 -0.15 -0.90
N PRO A 86 -11.32 -1.20 -1.29
CA PRO A 86 -12.30 -1.94 -0.49
C PRO A 86 -11.64 -2.74 0.64
N ARG A 87 -12.44 -3.25 1.58
CA ARG A 87 -11.94 -4.26 2.54
C ARG A 87 -11.68 -5.58 1.85
N LEU A 88 -10.49 -6.13 2.12
CA LEU A 88 -10.08 -7.43 1.63
C LEU A 88 -10.35 -8.52 2.68
N LEU A 89 -10.63 -9.72 2.18
CA LEU A 89 -10.82 -10.90 3.00
C LEU A 89 -9.54 -11.18 3.79
N ARG A 90 -9.67 -11.37 5.09
CA ARG A 90 -8.52 -11.62 5.97
C ARG A 90 -7.84 -12.94 5.62
N PHE A 91 -6.52 -13.00 5.82
CA PHE A 91 -5.74 -14.23 5.62
C PHE A 91 -6.31 -15.43 6.39
N ILE A 92 -6.64 -15.25 7.67
CA ILE A 92 -7.24 -16.30 8.52
C ILE A 92 -8.58 -16.85 7.98
N HIS A 93 -9.25 -16.12 7.08
CA HIS A 93 -10.52 -16.51 6.46
C HIS A 93 -10.35 -16.97 5.00
N GLY A 94 -9.13 -17.23 4.54
CA GLY A 94 -8.89 -17.69 3.16
C GLY A 94 -8.53 -16.58 2.17
N GLY A 95 -8.33 -15.34 2.62
CA GLY A 95 -7.82 -14.27 1.75
C GLY A 95 -6.29 -14.26 1.64
N GLY A 96 -5.77 -13.39 0.78
CA GLY A 96 -4.34 -13.15 0.57
C GLY A 96 -4.07 -11.71 0.13
N GLY A 97 -3.04 -11.51 -0.69
CA GLY A 97 -2.69 -10.19 -1.22
C GLY A 97 -1.80 -9.32 -0.33
N HIS A 98 -1.18 -9.91 0.70
CA HIS A 98 -0.28 -9.18 1.63
C HIS A 98 -0.94 -8.00 2.36
N VAL A 99 -2.25 -8.06 2.59
CA VAL A 99 -2.99 -7.05 3.34
C VAL A 99 -3.38 -7.60 4.71
N THR A 100 -3.03 -6.86 5.77
CA THR A 100 -3.33 -7.25 7.14
C THR A 100 -4.82 -7.09 7.46
N ALA A 101 -5.27 -7.61 8.61
CA ALA A 101 -6.66 -7.48 9.04
C ALA A 101 -7.13 -6.02 9.19
N GLY A 102 -6.21 -5.06 9.41
CA GLY A 102 -6.48 -3.62 9.48
C GLY A 102 -6.16 -2.86 8.19
N GLY A 103 -5.82 -3.54 7.11
CA GLY A 103 -5.59 -2.90 5.81
C GLY A 103 -4.17 -2.39 5.59
N SER A 104 -3.23 -2.54 6.53
CA SER A 104 -1.82 -2.25 6.26
C SER A 104 -1.21 -3.26 5.28
N ILE A 105 -0.20 -2.86 4.52
CA ILE A 105 0.54 -3.79 3.65
C ILE A 105 1.62 -4.51 4.47
N CYS A 106 1.68 -5.84 4.35
CA CYS A 106 2.66 -6.70 4.99
C CYS A 106 3.71 -7.15 3.96
N MET A 107 4.73 -6.32 3.78
CA MET A 107 5.88 -6.60 2.93
C MET A 107 7.13 -6.10 3.63
N ASP A 108 8.19 -6.91 3.63
CA ASP A 108 9.45 -6.62 4.29
C ASP A 108 10.07 -5.30 3.80
N LEU A 109 10.02 -5.01 2.51
CA LEU A 109 10.56 -3.77 1.93
C LEU A 109 9.92 -2.49 2.51
N LEU A 110 8.74 -2.57 3.14
CA LEU A 110 8.08 -1.44 3.81
C LEU A 110 8.42 -1.36 5.30
N THR A 111 9.49 -2.02 5.72
CA THR A 111 9.93 -2.13 7.11
C THR A 111 11.40 -1.80 7.24
N LEU A 112 11.91 -1.66 8.46
CA LEU A 112 13.34 -1.51 8.72
C LEU A 112 14.11 -2.85 8.71
N GLY A 113 13.46 -3.93 8.23
CA GLY A 113 14.01 -5.28 8.16
C GLY A 113 14.24 -5.92 9.53
N ASN A 114 14.88 -7.09 9.49
CA ASN A 114 15.36 -7.85 10.64
C ASN A 114 16.65 -8.62 10.22
N ALA A 115 17.03 -9.67 10.95
CA ALA A 115 18.21 -10.48 10.61
C ALA A 115 18.06 -11.32 9.31
N ASN A 116 16.84 -11.63 8.92
CA ASN A 116 16.50 -12.50 7.79
C ASN A 116 15.92 -11.73 6.59
N ASP A 117 15.35 -10.55 6.82
CA ASP A 117 14.67 -9.71 5.85
C ASP A 117 15.43 -8.40 5.68
N ARG A 118 15.80 -8.08 4.43
CA ARG A 118 16.62 -6.91 4.12
C ARG A 118 15.95 -5.59 4.47
N GLY A 119 14.62 -5.55 4.36
CA GLY A 119 13.85 -4.35 4.63
C GLY A 119 13.99 -3.26 3.57
N TRP A 120 13.63 -2.04 3.95
CA TRP A 120 13.67 -0.84 3.11
C TRP A 120 15.09 -0.43 2.76
N SER A 121 15.25 0.04 1.52
CA SER A 121 16.45 0.73 1.07
C SER A 121 16.10 2.07 0.45
N SER A 122 16.86 3.11 0.77
CA SER A 122 16.64 4.47 0.25
C SER A 122 16.85 4.61 -1.26
N ILE A 123 17.37 3.56 -1.92
CA ILE A 123 17.50 3.50 -3.38
C ILE A 123 16.20 3.08 -4.07
N TYR A 124 15.21 2.57 -3.32
CA TYR A 124 13.94 2.14 -3.86
C TYR A 124 13.14 3.35 -4.36
N ARG A 125 12.71 3.24 -5.62
CA ARG A 125 11.81 4.21 -6.23
C ARG A 125 10.36 3.89 -5.89
N MET A 126 9.55 4.92 -5.72
CA MET A 126 8.16 4.76 -5.31
C MET A 126 7.30 4.07 -6.37
N ASP A 127 7.58 4.26 -7.66
CA ASP A 127 6.87 3.56 -8.72
C ASP A 127 7.12 2.04 -8.71
N ALA A 128 8.36 1.63 -8.47
CA ALA A 128 8.72 0.22 -8.29
C ALA A 128 8.06 -0.39 -7.04
N VAL A 129 8.03 0.35 -5.93
CA VAL A 129 7.34 -0.07 -4.69
C VAL A 129 5.84 -0.27 -4.93
N LEU A 130 5.17 0.68 -5.61
CA LEU A 130 3.75 0.57 -5.94
C LEU A 130 3.47 -0.59 -6.89
N LEU A 131 4.34 -0.84 -7.86
CA LEU A 131 4.24 -2.01 -8.74
C LEU A 131 4.38 -3.33 -7.97
N GLN A 132 5.32 -3.42 -7.02
CA GLN A 132 5.48 -4.62 -6.19
C GLN A 132 4.24 -4.87 -5.31
N ILE A 133 3.62 -3.82 -4.76
CA ILE A 133 2.35 -3.95 -4.04
C ILE A 133 1.24 -4.46 -4.95
N LYS A 134 1.15 -3.94 -6.19
CA LYS A 134 0.19 -4.44 -7.17
C LYS A 134 0.42 -5.91 -7.50
N LEU A 135 1.67 -6.34 -7.68
CA LEU A 135 2.03 -7.74 -7.88
C LEU A 135 1.63 -8.60 -6.67
N ALA A 136 1.89 -8.13 -5.46
CA ALA A 136 1.48 -8.82 -4.23
C ALA A 136 -0.05 -8.98 -4.12
N LEU A 137 -0.82 -7.94 -4.44
CA LEU A 137 -2.28 -7.98 -4.52
C LEU A 137 -2.80 -8.91 -5.62
N SER A 138 -1.99 -9.12 -6.67
CA SER A 138 -2.32 -10.00 -7.80
C SER A 138 -1.85 -11.44 -7.60
N SER A 139 -1.02 -11.71 -6.58
CA SER A 139 -0.54 -13.05 -6.28
C SER A 139 -1.70 -13.97 -5.90
N THR A 140 -1.64 -15.20 -6.40
CA THR A 140 -2.54 -16.29 -6.00
C THR A 140 -1.92 -17.21 -4.95
N ASP A 141 -0.63 -17.01 -4.64
CA ASP A 141 0.15 -17.77 -3.67
C ASP A 141 0.34 -16.98 -2.37
N PRO A 142 0.16 -17.61 -1.19
CA PRO A 142 -0.45 -18.93 -0.97
C PRO A 142 -1.97 -18.93 -1.21
N ARG A 143 -2.58 -17.75 -1.24
CA ARG A 143 -4.01 -17.56 -1.51
C ARG A 143 -4.23 -16.24 -2.25
N PRO A 144 -5.24 -16.15 -3.13
CA PRO A 144 -5.56 -14.91 -3.83
C PRO A 144 -6.13 -13.84 -2.89
N ALA A 145 -5.87 -12.57 -3.21
CA ALA A 145 -6.66 -11.48 -2.67
C ALA A 145 -8.13 -11.64 -3.08
N ARG A 146 -9.04 -11.40 -2.13
CA ARG A 146 -10.51 -11.46 -2.32
C ARG A 146 -11.14 -10.28 -1.60
N LEU A 147 -12.31 -9.83 -2.03
CA LEU A 147 -13.06 -8.83 -1.27
C LEU A 147 -13.71 -9.47 -0.03
N ASP A 148 -13.80 -8.72 1.07
CA ASP A 148 -14.58 -9.16 2.23
C ASP A 148 -16.06 -9.28 1.84
N SER A 149 -16.65 -10.47 2.04
CA SER A 149 -17.98 -10.77 1.52
C SER A 149 -19.07 -9.82 2.03
N ALA A 150 -18.95 -9.38 3.30
CA ALA A 150 -19.94 -8.58 4.00
C ALA A 150 -19.55 -7.10 4.11
N ARG A 151 -18.26 -6.80 4.27
CA ARG A 151 -17.77 -5.46 4.62
C ARG A 151 -16.87 -4.81 3.56
N TRP A 152 -16.81 -5.35 2.35
CA TRP A 152 -15.98 -4.78 1.26
C TRP A 152 -16.13 -3.26 1.08
N ASN A 153 -17.34 -2.72 1.33
CA ASN A 153 -17.68 -1.31 1.16
C ASN A 153 -17.41 -0.43 2.41
N VAL A 154 -16.96 -1.00 3.52
CA VAL A 154 -16.58 -0.27 4.72
C VAL A 154 -15.09 0.07 4.64
N GLU A 155 -14.71 1.33 4.73
CA GLU A 155 -13.29 1.72 4.64
C GLU A 155 -12.48 1.24 5.85
N TYR A 156 -11.17 1.03 5.64
CA TYR A 156 -10.20 0.95 6.73
C TYR A 156 -9.87 2.35 7.26
N THR A 157 -9.96 2.51 8.56
CA THR A 157 -9.51 3.67 9.33
C THR A 157 -7.97 3.73 9.41
N PRO A 158 -7.39 4.92 9.61
CA PRO A 158 -5.95 5.03 9.82
C PRO A 158 -5.46 4.28 11.06
N ARG A 159 -6.25 4.32 12.16
CA ARG A 159 -5.91 3.67 13.44
C ARG A 159 -5.82 2.16 13.32
N GLU A 160 -6.80 1.52 12.67
CA GLU A 160 -6.79 0.06 12.56
C GLU A 160 -5.61 -0.45 11.72
N GLY A 161 -5.23 0.31 10.67
CA GLY A 161 -4.07 0.00 9.85
C GLY A 161 -2.77 0.13 10.64
N MET A 162 -2.60 1.23 11.38
CA MET A 162 -1.44 1.45 12.25
C MET A 162 -1.29 0.31 13.26
N GLU A 163 -2.35 -0.05 13.97
CA GLU A 163 -2.30 -1.12 14.97
C GLU A 163 -2.03 -2.49 14.34
N ALA A 164 -2.59 -2.76 13.17
CA ALA A 164 -2.33 -4.00 12.44
C ALA A 164 -0.89 -4.10 11.94
N PHE A 165 -0.31 -2.99 11.48
CA PHE A 165 1.10 -2.94 11.11
C PHE A 165 2.01 -3.22 12.31
N ILE A 166 1.77 -2.57 13.45
CA ILE A 166 2.58 -2.79 14.66
C ILE A 166 2.53 -4.25 15.10
N ARG A 167 1.35 -4.88 15.10
CA ARG A 167 1.21 -6.30 15.43
C ARG A 167 2.03 -7.19 14.49
N VAL A 168 1.85 -7.01 13.19
CA VAL A 168 2.56 -7.81 12.17
C VAL A 168 4.07 -7.57 12.23
N ALA A 169 4.52 -6.33 12.43
CA ALA A 169 5.93 -6.04 12.62
C ALA A 169 6.52 -6.80 13.82
N ASN A 170 5.80 -6.84 14.95
CA ASN A 170 6.22 -7.63 16.11
C ASN A 170 6.23 -9.14 15.82
N ASP A 171 5.22 -9.67 15.13
CA ASP A 171 5.12 -11.09 14.77
C ASP A 171 6.29 -11.55 13.88
N HIS A 172 6.77 -10.67 12.99
CA HIS A 172 7.93 -10.92 12.11
C HIS A 172 9.27 -10.44 12.70
N GLY A 173 9.29 -9.86 13.90
CA GLY A 173 10.49 -9.24 14.47
C GLY A 173 11.03 -8.05 13.67
N TRP A 174 10.21 -7.42 12.83
CA TRP A 174 10.55 -6.20 12.12
C TRP A 174 10.53 -5.01 13.07
N ARG A 175 11.46 -4.07 12.87
CA ARG A 175 11.48 -2.82 13.63
C ARG A 175 10.49 -1.82 13.05
N VAL A 176 9.62 -1.29 13.93
CA VAL A 176 8.75 -0.15 13.63
C VAL A 176 9.57 1.14 13.74
N PRO A 177 9.49 2.07 12.77
CA PRO A 177 10.18 3.35 12.86
C PRO A 177 9.81 4.17 14.10
N ASN A 178 10.76 4.93 14.63
CA ASN A 178 10.49 5.93 15.65
C ASN A 178 9.49 6.97 15.12
N GLY A 179 8.57 7.44 15.96
CA GLY A 179 7.59 8.43 15.51
C GLY A 179 6.45 7.86 14.67
N PHE A 180 6.33 6.52 14.53
CA PHE A 180 5.32 5.90 13.66
C PHE A 180 3.89 6.20 14.10
N ARG A 181 3.61 6.26 15.41
CA ARG A 181 2.26 6.53 15.92
C ARG A 181 1.84 7.98 15.66
N GLU A 182 2.79 8.88 15.72
CA GLU A 182 2.64 10.31 15.54
C GLU A 182 2.22 10.65 14.09
N MET A 183 2.52 9.78 13.12
CA MET A 183 2.01 9.87 11.75
C MET A 183 0.48 9.75 11.66
N PHE A 184 -0.19 9.31 12.73
CA PHE A 184 -1.64 9.12 12.80
C PHE A 184 -2.32 10.04 13.83
N SER A 185 -1.56 10.91 14.51
CA SER A 185 -2.05 11.76 15.60
C SER A 185 -2.61 13.13 15.13
N LYS A 186 -3.11 13.23 13.90
CA LYS A 186 -3.74 14.44 13.36
C LYS A 186 -4.99 14.11 12.56
#